data_AF-A0A8C9T3M4-F1
#
_entry.id   AF-A0A8C9T3M4-F1
#
_cell.length_a   1.000
_cell.length_b   1.000
_cell.length_c   1.000
_cell.angle_alpha   90.00
_cell.angle_beta   90.00
_cell.angle_gamma   90.00
#
_symmetry.space_group_name_H-M   'P 1'
#
loop_
_entity.id
_entity.type
_entity.pdbx_description
1 polymer ?
#
loop_
_entity_poly.entity_id
_entity_poly.type
_entity_poly.pdbx_seq_one_letter_code
_entity_poly.pdbx_strand_id
1 'polypeptide(L)'
;MREKVSDYAAHFPKSNYFIHLVIRGGGRSSESAGACTAAPPMKTGGAAQSLPFSGRKRSLIGDARKEREGGSPAPGPSRCTDNLVFEEKDGKVTMSILFALSDEKNTRLSKVTKVFETFQSRIRHMESRPSRRSRAAEDLEFFVRCEVHRSDADVLINSLRRVAEDVRAVPEERGSTPWFPRKIGDLDKCNHLITKYDPDLDQDHPVSEPLPRVDYTAEEVSTWREVYRTLRSIYPTHACRQYLENLVELERHCGYGEDSIPQLADISAFLRERTGFQLRPVAGLLSARDFLSSLAFRVFQCTQYIRHSSTPMHSPEPDCCHELLGHVPMLADKEFAQFSQEIGLASLGASDEDIEKLSTLYWFTVEFGLCKQDGSVKAYGAGLLSSYGELMYALSDEPEYKPFDPEECAIQPYQDQTYQPVYFVSESFEDAKLKLRQYSSTIRKAFSVRYDPFTCTMEVLDEPSKIQSALSQMREDLKILHGALGKLA
;
A
#
# COMPACT_ATOMS: atom_id res chain seq x y z
N MET A 1 -20.38 -15.67 -9.38
CA MET A 1 -19.00 -15.21 -9.13
C MET A 1 -18.59 -15.09 -7.65
N ARG A 2 -19.15 -14.18 -6.80
CA ARG A 2 -18.66 -13.94 -5.41
C ARG A 2 -18.43 -15.20 -4.56
N GLU A 3 -19.38 -16.15 -4.52
CA GLU A 3 -19.25 -17.38 -3.71
C GLU A 3 -18.09 -18.30 -4.15
N LYS A 4 -17.88 -18.49 -5.47
CA LYS A 4 -16.77 -19.30 -5.99
C LYS A 4 -15.39 -18.76 -5.59
N VAL A 5 -15.25 -17.44 -5.41
CA VAL A 5 -13.95 -16.81 -5.10
C VAL A 5 -13.60 -16.92 -3.61
N SER A 6 -14.60 -16.93 -2.72
CA SER A 6 -14.39 -17.26 -1.30
C SER A 6 -13.81 -18.67 -1.12
N ASP A 7 -14.28 -19.63 -1.92
CA ASP A 7 -13.73 -20.99 -1.95
C ASP A 7 -12.27 -21.04 -2.44
N TYR A 8 -11.85 -20.15 -3.36
CA TYR A 8 -10.48 -20.16 -3.89
C TYR A 8 -9.42 -19.69 -2.88
N ALA A 9 -9.75 -18.73 -2.00
CA ALA A 9 -8.83 -18.24 -0.97
C ALA A 9 -8.57 -19.27 0.15
N ALA A 10 -9.54 -20.16 0.43
CA ALA A 10 -9.47 -21.13 1.53
C ALA A 10 -8.45 -22.28 1.33
N HIS A 11 -7.76 -22.34 0.18
CA HIS A 11 -6.95 -23.49 -0.22
C HIS A 11 -5.42 -23.30 -0.11
N PHE A 12 -4.92 -22.15 0.36
CA PHE A 12 -3.49 -21.91 0.58
C PHE A 12 -3.11 -22.07 2.08
N PRO A 13 -1.99 -22.73 2.42
CA PRO A 13 -1.52 -22.89 3.79
C PRO A 13 -0.97 -21.56 4.35
N LYS A 14 -1.48 -21.16 5.53
CA LYS A 14 -1.21 -19.86 6.18
C LYS A 14 0.19 -19.71 6.82
N SER A 15 1.18 -20.51 6.41
CA SER A 15 2.53 -20.47 6.99
C SER A 15 3.53 -19.81 6.02
N ASN A 16 3.97 -18.59 6.35
CA ASN A 16 5.03 -17.80 5.71
C ASN A 16 4.73 -17.19 4.32
N TYR A 17 3.53 -16.63 4.10
CA TYR A 17 3.22 -15.90 2.85
C TYR A 17 2.44 -14.60 3.08
N PHE A 18 2.96 -13.48 2.54
CA PHE A 18 2.16 -12.32 2.17
C PHE A 18 1.45 -12.61 0.85
N ILE A 19 0.30 -13.31 0.91
CA ILE A 19 -0.56 -13.50 -0.27
C ILE A 19 -1.46 -12.29 -0.39
N HIS A 20 -1.04 -11.30 -1.18
CA HIS A 20 -1.98 -10.35 -1.74
C HIS A 20 -2.88 -11.10 -2.74
N LEU A 21 -4.20 -10.90 -2.65
CA LEU A 21 -5.17 -11.47 -3.59
C LEU A 21 -6.16 -10.37 -3.98
N VAL A 22 -5.77 -9.53 -4.92
CA VAL A 22 -6.62 -8.43 -5.42
C VAL A 22 -7.71 -9.02 -6.32
N ILE A 23 -8.99 -8.79 -5.99
CA ILE A 23 -10.16 -9.24 -6.75
C ILE A 23 -10.88 -8.01 -7.32
N ARG A 24 -10.79 -7.78 -8.65
CA ARG A 24 -11.57 -6.74 -9.35
C ARG A 24 -12.84 -7.34 -9.94
N GLY A 25 -13.99 -6.96 -9.39
CA GLY A 25 -15.31 -7.38 -9.89
C GLY A 25 -16.11 -6.19 -10.44
N GLY A 26 -16.02 -5.95 -11.76
CA GLY A 26 -16.80 -4.91 -12.43
C GLY A 26 -18.15 -5.43 -12.91
N GLY A 27 -19.25 -4.82 -12.46
CA GLY A 27 -20.60 -5.19 -12.90
C GLY A 27 -21.65 -4.14 -12.55
N ARG A 28 -21.97 -3.26 -13.50
CA ARG A 28 -23.23 -2.49 -13.47
C ARG A 28 -24.37 -3.43 -13.87
N SER A 29 -25.42 -3.53 -13.06
CA SER A 29 -26.72 -4.08 -13.49
C SER A 29 -27.87 -3.25 -12.94
N SER A 30 -28.78 -2.89 -13.83
CA SER A 30 -29.95 -2.05 -13.59
C SER A 30 -31.11 -2.79 -12.90
N GLU A 31 -32.08 -2.01 -12.42
CA GLU A 31 -33.29 -2.42 -11.70
C GLU A 31 -34.12 -3.55 -12.37
N SER A 32 -34.82 -4.34 -11.55
CA SER A 32 -36.29 -4.47 -11.62
C SER A 32 -36.85 -5.34 -10.49
N ALA A 33 -38.12 -5.11 -10.12
CA ALA A 33 -38.76 -5.67 -8.94
C ALA A 33 -39.41 -7.05 -9.16
N GLY A 34 -39.57 -7.82 -8.08
CA GLY A 34 -40.36 -9.05 -8.03
C GLY A 34 -40.60 -9.52 -6.58
N ALA A 35 -41.85 -9.73 -6.19
CA ALA A 35 -42.25 -10.06 -4.81
C ALA A 35 -42.73 -11.52 -4.65
N CYS A 36 -43.04 -11.92 -3.39
CA CYS A 36 -43.71 -13.17 -2.97
C CYS A 36 -42.82 -14.45 -3.00
N THR A 37 -42.94 -15.47 -2.11
CA THR A 37 -43.83 -15.71 -0.95
C THR A 37 -43.29 -16.77 0.03
N ALA A 38 -43.93 -16.84 1.21
CA ALA A 38 -43.73 -17.67 2.41
C ALA A 38 -43.46 -19.22 2.34
N ALA A 39 -42.49 -19.66 3.15
CA ALA A 39 -42.61 -20.62 4.30
C ALA A 39 -42.85 -22.16 4.06
N PRO A 40 -42.89 -23.07 5.09
CA PRO A 40 -42.03 -24.29 5.17
C PRO A 40 -42.87 -25.58 5.50
N PRO A 41 -42.53 -26.61 6.36
CA PRO A 41 -41.28 -27.09 6.98
C PRO A 41 -41.08 -28.67 7.04
N MET A 42 -40.03 -29.12 7.77
CA MET A 42 -40.08 -30.12 8.88
C MET A 42 -39.41 -31.54 8.75
N LYS A 43 -38.89 -31.99 9.92
CA LYS A 43 -38.53 -33.36 10.39
C LYS A 43 -37.16 -33.96 9.99
N THR A 44 -36.43 -34.75 10.80
CA THR A 44 -36.07 -34.85 12.25
C THR A 44 -35.50 -36.27 12.50
N GLY A 45 -34.36 -36.38 13.19
CA GLY A 45 -34.06 -37.51 14.09
C GLY A 45 -33.07 -38.61 13.61
N GLY A 46 -32.14 -38.97 14.50
CA GLY A 46 -31.31 -40.19 14.40
C GLY A 46 -29.86 -40.00 14.88
N ALA A 47 -29.49 -40.59 16.03
CA ALA A 47 -28.13 -40.55 16.60
C ALA A 47 -27.55 -41.96 16.79
N ALA A 48 -26.23 -42.14 16.63
CA ALA A 48 -25.52 -43.37 17.02
C ALA A 48 -23.99 -43.19 17.18
N GLN A 49 -23.38 -44.08 17.98
CA GLN A 49 -21.96 -44.13 18.37
C GLN A 49 -21.47 -45.59 18.40
N SER A 50 -20.17 -45.91 18.26
CA SER A 50 -19.01 -45.17 17.72
C SER A 50 -17.84 -46.15 17.48
N LEU A 51 -16.77 -45.70 16.79
CA LEU A 51 -15.44 -46.35 16.68
C LEU A 51 -15.39 -47.73 15.94
N PRO A 52 -14.19 -48.24 15.60
CA PRO A 52 -13.14 -47.57 14.82
C PRO A 52 -12.61 -48.46 13.66
N PHE A 53 -12.02 -47.87 12.62
CA PHE A 53 -11.21 -48.66 11.66
C PHE A 53 -9.95 -47.93 11.17
N SER A 54 -8.83 -48.65 11.16
CA SER A 54 -7.52 -48.19 10.71
C SER A 54 -7.25 -48.61 9.26
N GLY A 55 -6.60 -47.74 8.47
CA GLY A 55 -6.41 -47.97 7.04
C GLY A 55 -5.30 -47.11 6.43
N ARG A 56 -4.08 -47.68 6.34
CA ARG A 56 -2.85 -47.13 5.74
C ARG A 56 -3.05 -46.17 4.54
N LYS A 57 -2.51 -44.95 4.65
CA LYS A 57 -2.19 -44.09 3.50
C LYS A 57 -1.09 -44.75 2.65
N ARG A 58 -1.30 -44.87 1.33
CA ARG A 58 -0.20 -45.01 0.34
C ARG A 58 0.32 -43.62 -0.01
N SER A 59 1.64 -43.45 -0.06
CA SER A 59 2.29 -42.16 -0.27
C SER A 59 2.88 -42.05 -1.67
N LEU A 60 2.55 -40.97 -2.39
CA LEU A 60 3.06 -40.65 -3.74
C LEU A 60 4.45 -39.98 -3.70
N ILE A 61 5.33 -40.43 -2.79
CA ILE A 61 6.69 -39.89 -2.60
C ILE A 61 7.77 -40.85 -3.16
N GLY A 62 7.40 -42.06 -3.61
CA GLY A 62 8.34 -43.10 -4.04
C GLY A 62 8.97 -42.92 -5.42
N ASP A 63 8.23 -42.39 -6.40
CA ASP A 63 8.57 -42.62 -7.82
C ASP A 63 9.42 -41.49 -8.45
N ALA A 64 9.46 -40.29 -7.85
CA ALA A 64 10.24 -39.16 -8.35
C ALA A 64 11.75 -39.20 -7.98
N ARG A 65 12.21 -40.24 -7.26
CA ARG A 65 13.61 -40.36 -6.80
C ARG A 65 14.42 -41.45 -7.49
N LYS A 66 13.83 -42.18 -8.44
CA LYS A 66 14.44 -43.38 -9.04
C LYS A 66 15.12 -43.16 -10.40
N GLU A 67 15.09 -41.95 -10.94
CA GLU A 67 15.77 -41.57 -12.20
C GLU A 67 17.13 -40.86 -11.97
N ARG A 68 17.67 -40.90 -10.74
CA ARG A 68 18.94 -40.24 -10.40
C ARG A 68 20.19 -41.13 -10.55
N GLU A 69 20.03 -42.41 -10.85
CA GLU A 69 21.12 -43.39 -10.92
C GLU A 69 20.98 -44.32 -12.15
N GLY A 70 21.46 -43.85 -13.31
CA GLY A 70 21.68 -44.71 -14.49
C GLY A 70 21.62 -43.99 -15.86
N GLY A 71 22.75 -43.86 -16.56
CA GLY A 71 22.79 -43.44 -17.97
C GLY A 71 24.05 -42.67 -18.39
N SER A 72 24.80 -43.24 -19.35
CA SER A 72 26.07 -42.70 -19.89
C SER A 72 25.85 -41.72 -21.09
N PRO A 73 26.87 -41.05 -21.67
CA PRO A 73 26.72 -39.70 -22.23
C PRO A 73 26.40 -39.57 -23.73
N ALA A 74 25.78 -38.44 -24.08
CA ALA A 74 25.84 -37.62 -25.32
C ALA A 74 25.64 -38.29 -26.71
N PRO A 75 24.83 -37.68 -27.60
CA PRO A 75 25.32 -36.50 -28.35
C PRO A 75 24.30 -35.35 -28.48
N GLY A 76 24.78 -34.14 -28.76
CA GLY A 76 23.95 -33.01 -29.22
C GLY A 76 24.20 -32.68 -30.71
N PRO A 77 23.79 -31.50 -31.22
CA PRO A 77 22.84 -30.53 -30.65
C PRO A 77 21.67 -30.18 -31.60
N SER A 78 20.59 -29.58 -31.10
CA SER A 78 19.69 -28.77 -31.94
C SER A 78 19.18 -27.55 -31.17
N ARG A 79 19.10 -26.41 -31.87
CA ARG A 79 18.91 -25.08 -31.27
C ARG A 79 17.44 -24.67 -31.20
N CYS A 80 17.00 -24.22 -30.03
CA CYS A 80 16.18 -23.00 -29.92
C CYS A 80 16.21 -22.51 -28.45
N THR A 81 17.34 -21.92 -28.04
CA THR A 81 17.49 -21.28 -26.73
C THR A 81 17.19 -19.79 -26.86
N ASP A 82 15.96 -19.37 -26.57
CA ASP A 82 15.72 -18.00 -26.15
C ASP A 82 16.30 -17.85 -24.74
N ASN A 83 17.29 -16.97 -24.60
CA ASN A 83 18.02 -16.79 -23.34
C ASN A 83 17.14 -16.07 -22.32
N LEU A 84 16.42 -16.84 -21.50
CA LEU A 84 15.77 -16.33 -20.29
C LEU A 84 16.85 -15.89 -19.29
N VAL A 85 16.91 -14.59 -19.02
CA VAL A 85 17.86 -13.97 -18.09
C VAL A 85 17.14 -13.67 -16.79
N PHE A 86 17.64 -14.25 -15.70
CA PHE A 86 17.03 -14.22 -14.37
C PHE A 86 17.85 -13.39 -13.37
N GLU A 87 17.24 -12.83 -12.32
CA GLU A 87 17.99 -12.29 -11.17
C GLU A 87 18.66 -13.42 -10.37
N GLU A 88 19.77 -13.10 -9.69
CA GLU A 88 20.47 -14.04 -8.79
C GLU A 88 20.76 -13.39 -7.42
N LYS A 89 20.03 -13.82 -6.40
CA LYS A 89 20.49 -13.85 -5.00
C LYS A 89 20.38 -15.31 -4.53
N ASP A 90 21.47 -15.88 -4.02
CA ASP A 90 21.55 -17.23 -3.41
C ASP A 90 20.91 -18.39 -4.22
N GLY A 91 21.17 -18.45 -5.53
CA GLY A 91 20.68 -19.52 -6.42
C GLY A 91 19.17 -19.49 -6.70
N LYS A 92 18.46 -18.47 -6.19
CA LYS A 92 17.06 -18.20 -6.46
C LYS A 92 16.88 -17.11 -7.50
N VAL A 93 15.75 -17.20 -8.18
CA VAL A 93 15.33 -16.43 -9.34
C VAL A 93 13.96 -15.82 -9.03
N THR A 94 13.86 -14.50 -9.11
CA THR A 94 12.56 -13.81 -9.21
C THR A 94 12.03 -13.98 -10.63
N MET A 95 10.74 -14.32 -10.77
CA MET A 95 10.05 -14.28 -12.06
C MET A 95 8.61 -13.82 -11.91
N SER A 96 8.11 -13.16 -12.96
CA SER A 96 6.72 -12.74 -13.09
C SER A 96 5.99 -13.66 -14.08
N ILE A 97 4.87 -14.24 -13.67
CA ILE A 97 4.10 -15.21 -14.45
C ILE A 97 2.67 -14.70 -14.62
N LEU A 98 2.22 -14.61 -15.87
CA LEU A 98 0.82 -14.42 -16.24
C LEU A 98 0.19 -15.76 -16.59
N PHE A 99 -1.03 -16.03 -16.11
CA PHE A 99 -1.84 -17.17 -16.54
C PHE A 99 -3.34 -16.86 -16.41
N ALA A 100 -4.17 -17.52 -17.22
CA ALA A 100 -5.62 -17.44 -17.14
C ALA A 100 -6.22 -18.71 -16.52
N LEU A 101 -7.33 -18.57 -15.80
CA LEU A 101 -8.17 -19.68 -15.36
C LEU A 101 -9.55 -19.57 -16.00
N SER A 102 -9.84 -20.49 -16.92
CA SER A 102 -11.17 -20.72 -17.48
C SER A 102 -11.93 -21.78 -16.69
N ASP A 103 -13.25 -21.66 -16.60
CA ASP A 103 -14.10 -22.63 -15.89
C ASP A 103 -14.26 -23.95 -16.71
N GLU A 104 -14.08 -23.89 -18.04
CA GLU A 104 -14.24 -25.03 -18.95
C GLU A 104 -13.33 -26.24 -18.62
N LYS A 105 -12.14 -26.00 -18.05
CA LYS A 105 -11.17 -27.07 -17.71
C LYS A 105 -11.27 -27.58 -16.27
N ASN A 106 -12.25 -27.13 -15.49
CA ASN A 106 -12.39 -27.48 -14.05
C ASN A 106 -11.06 -27.21 -13.29
N THR A 107 -10.40 -26.12 -13.68
CA THR A 107 -9.07 -25.68 -13.26
C THR A 107 -9.17 -24.79 -12.03
N ARG A 108 -9.30 -25.44 -10.87
CA ARG A 108 -9.39 -24.76 -9.57
C ARG A 108 -8.04 -24.16 -9.18
N LEU A 109 -8.07 -22.97 -8.58
CA LEU A 109 -6.87 -22.28 -8.07
C LEU A 109 -6.03 -23.19 -7.16
N SER A 110 -6.67 -24.05 -6.37
CA SER A 110 -6.00 -25.04 -5.50
C SER A 110 -5.11 -26.08 -6.21
N LYS A 111 -5.23 -26.25 -7.54
CA LYS A 111 -4.27 -27.02 -8.35
C LYS A 111 -3.01 -26.20 -8.64
N VAL A 112 -3.18 -24.93 -8.98
CA VAL A 112 -2.10 -23.95 -9.22
C VAL A 112 -1.32 -23.69 -7.94
N THR A 113 -2.01 -23.48 -6.81
CA THR A 113 -1.45 -23.40 -5.45
C THR A 113 -0.44 -24.51 -5.18
N LYS A 114 -0.86 -25.76 -5.38
CA LYS A 114 -0.02 -26.95 -5.14
C LYS A 114 1.19 -27.04 -6.05
N VAL A 115 1.13 -26.48 -7.25
CA VAL A 115 2.30 -26.39 -8.13
C VAL A 115 3.34 -25.45 -7.50
N PHE A 116 2.96 -24.23 -7.11
CA PHE A 116 3.86 -23.30 -6.41
C PHE A 116 4.40 -23.88 -5.08
N GLU A 117 3.58 -24.56 -4.28
CA GLU A 117 4.03 -25.28 -3.07
C GLU A 117 5.05 -26.39 -3.38
N THR A 118 4.84 -27.19 -4.43
CA THR A 118 5.70 -28.33 -4.79
C THR A 118 7.11 -27.87 -5.14
N PHE A 119 7.25 -26.73 -5.81
CA PHE A 119 8.54 -26.11 -6.15
C PHE A 119 9.10 -25.21 -5.04
N GLN A 120 8.50 -25.21 -3.84
CA GLN A 120 8.86 -24.35 -2.71
C GLN A 120 8.99 -22.86 -3.08
N SER A 121 8.22 -22.41 -4.09
CA SER A 121 8.36 -21.07 -4.61
C SER A 121 7.72 -20.06 -3.66
N ARG A 122 8.45 -19.01 -3.33
CA ARG A 122 7.95 -17.93 -2.47
C ARG A 122 7.20 -16.91 -3.32
N ILE A 123 5.88 -16.95 -3.28
CA ILE A 123 5.04 -15.91 -3.89
C ILE A 123 5.33 -14.59 -3.16
N ARG A 124 5.72 -13.57 -3.92
CA ARG A 124 5.99 -12.19 -3.46
C ARG A 124 4.79 -11.28 -3.69
N HIS A 125 4.09 -11.48 -4.80
CA HIS A 125 2.89 -10.73 -5.15
C HIS A 125 1.97 -11.60 -6.00
N MET A 126 0.66 -11.42 -5.83
CA MET A 126 -0.36 -12.04 -6.67
C MET A 126 -1.54 -11.08 -6.84
N GLU A 127 -2.09 -11.03 -8.04
CA GLU A 127 -3.27 -10.24 -8.36
C GLU A 127 -4.15 -11.00 -9.35
N SER A 128 -5.45 -10.67 -9.36
CA SER A 128 -6.39 -11.13 -10.39
C SER A 128 -7.03 -9.94 -11.11
N ARG A 129 -7.16 -10.05 -12.42
CA ARG A 129 -7.76 -9.05 -13.30
C ARG A 129 -8.77 -9.77 -14.23
N PRO A 130 -9.91 -9.14 -14.58
CA PRO A 130 -10.80 -9.68 -15.61
C PRO A 130 -10.06 -9.87 -16.92
N SER A 131 -10.22 -11.01 -17.60
CA SER A 131 -9.51 -11.28 -18.85
C SER A 131 -9.87 -10.26 -19.93
N ARG A 132 -8.86 -9.76 -20.64
CA ARG A 132 -9.04 -8.84 -21.78
C ARG A 132 -9.40 -9.53 -23.09
N ARG A 133 -9.37 -10.88 -23.13
CA ARG A 133 -9.49 -11.66 -24.37
C ARG A 133 -10.74 -12.53 -24.45
N SER A 134 -11.31 -12.92 -23.32
CA SER A 134 -12.58 -13.66 -23.31
C SER A 134 -13.77 -12.73 -23.55
N ARG A 135 -14.81 -13.27 -24.19
CA ARG A 135 -16.14 -12.63 -24.27
C ARG A 135 -17.05 -13.03 -23.11
N ALA A 136 -16.62 -13.98 -22.27
CA ALA A 136 -17.32 -14.36 -21.05
C ALA A 136 -16.85 -13.47 -19.88
N ALA A 137 -17.78 -12.95 -19.10
CA ALA A 137 -17.49 -12.09 -17.94
C ALA A 137 -16.90 -12.84 -16.73
N GLU A 138 -16.69 -14.16 -16.82
CA GLU A 138 -16.24 -15.01 -15.70
C GLU A 138 -14.77 -15.45 -15.75
N ASP A 139 -14.03 -15.17 -16.83
CA ASP A 139 -12.62 -15.60 -16.95
C ASP A 139 -11.65 -14.61 -16.27
N LEU A 140 -10.81 -15.13 -15.37
CA LEU A 140 -9.82 -14.35 -14.61
C LEU A 140 -8.39 -14.61 -15.12
N GLU A 141 -7.67 -13.53 -15.41
CA GLU A 141 -6.22 -13.51 -15.58
C GLU A 141 -5.56 -13.25 -14.23
N PHE A 142 -4.48 -13.96 -13.94
CA PHE A 142 -3.68 -13.84 -12.74
C PHE A 142 -2.25 -13.45 -13.10
N PHE A 143 -1.71 -12.46 -12.39
CA PHE A 143 -0.29 -12.12 -12.41
C PHE A 143 0.32 -12.52 -11.07
N VAL A 144 1.40 -13.29 -11.10
CA VAL A 144 2.11 -13.79 -9.91
C VAL A 144 3.60 -13.49 -10.04
N ARG A 145 4.14 -12.73 -9.08
CA ARG A 145 5.59 -12.56 -8.89
C ARG A 145 6.04 -13.57 -7.84
N CYS A 146 6.97 -14.45 -8.17
CA CYS A 146 7.47 -15.47 -7.25
C CYS A 146 8.98 -15.68 -7.36
N GLU A 147 9.60 -16.04 -6.24
CA GLU A 147 10.98 -16.54 -6.19
C GLU A 147 10.97 -18.08 -6.28
N VAL A 148 11.79 -18.64 -7.17
CA VAL A 148 11.96 -20.08 -7.37
C VAL A 148 13.46 -20.41 -7.47
N HIS A 149 13.88 -21.64 -7.15
CA HIS A 149 15.26 -22.05 -7.37
C HIS A 149 15.58 -22.13 -8.88
N ARG A 150 16.79 -21.73 -9.29
CA ARG A 150 17.13 -21.57 -10.72
C ARG A 150 16.94 -22.85 -11.54
N SER A 151 17.18 -24.03 -10.97
CA SER A 151 16.96 -25.33 -11.63
C SER A 151 15.49 -25.64 -11.95
N ASP A 152 14.58 -25.00 -11.24
CA ASP A 152 13.18 -25.39 -11.16
C ASP A 152 12.27 -24.41 -11.92
N ALA A 153 12.80 -23.25 -12.35
CA ALA A 153 12.11 -22.20 -13.08
C ALA A 153 11.35 -22.71 -14.33
N ASP A 154 12.04 -23.40 -15.23
CA ASP A 154 11.41 -23.96 -16.44
C ASP A 154 10.44 -25.11 -16.11
N VAL A 155 10.71 -25.87 -15.04
CA VAL A 155 9.87 -26.99 -14.60
C VAL A 155 8.57 -26.47 -13.97
N LEU A 156 8.63 -25.36 -13.24
CA LEU A 156 7.49 -24.62 -12.69
C LEU A 156 6.59 -24.12 -13.81
N ILE A 157 7.14 -23.38 -14.80
CA ILE A 157 6.37 -22.86 -15.95
C ILE A 157 5.70 -24.01 -16.72
N ASN A 158 6.42 -25.09 -17.00
CA ASN A 158 5.88 -26.25 -17.71
C ASN A 158 4.87 -27.06 -16.87
N SER A 159 4.92 -26.98 -15.54
CA SER A 159 3.91 -27.56 -14.66
C SER A 159 2.65 -26.69 -14.61
N LEU A 160 2.80 -25.35 -14.55
CA LEU A 160 1.70 -24.40 -14.62
C LEU A 160 0.93 -24.51 -15.94
N ARG A 161 1.62 -24.70 -17.07
CA ARG A 161 1.01 -24.98 -18.40
C ARG A 161 0.11 -26.22 -18.45
N ARG A 162 0.19 -27.13 -17.46
CA ARG A 162 -0.68 -28.31 -17.35
C ARG A 162 -1.95 -28.03 -16.53
N VAL A 163 -1.99 -26.93 -15.77
CA VAL A 163 -3.08 -26.62 -14.80
C VAL A 163 -3.70 -25.23 -15.00
N ALA A 164 -3.20 -24.41 -15.91
CA ALA A 164 -3.69 -23.09 -16.24
C ALA A 164 -3.52 -22.78 -17.75
N GLU A 165 -4.20 -21.76 -18.24
CA GLU A 165 -4.19 -21.32 -19.64
C GLU A 165 -3.31 -20.08 -19.85
N ASP A 166 -2.95 -19.81 -21.12
CA ASP A 166 -2.09 -18.69 -21.57
C ASP A 166 -0.86 -18.40 -20.67
N VAL A 167 -0.23 -19.45 -20.13
CA VAL A 167 0.88 -19.31 -19.16
C VAL A 167 2.12 -18.73 -19.84
N ARG A 168 2.45 -17.48 -19.47
CA ARG A 168 3.59 -16.70 -19.94
C ARG A 168 4.46 -16.31 -18.77
N ALA A 169 5.73 -16.70 -18.80
CA ALA A 169 6.73 -15.97 -18.05
C ALA A 169 6.94 -14.62 -18.74
N VAL A 170 6.76 -13.53 -18.00
CA VAL A 170 7.18 -12.19 -18.43
C VAL A 170 8.65 -12.07 -18.05
N PRO A 171 9.58 -11.90 -19.01
CA PRO A 171 10.96 -11.58 -18.66
C PRO A 171 10.95 -10.24 -17.94
N GLU A 172 11.49 -10.18 -16.73
CA GLU A 172 11.91 -8.89 -16.18
C GLU A 172 13.12 -8.45 -16.98
N GLU A 173 12.95 -7.39 -17.78
CA GLU A 173 14.07 -6.74 -18.44
C GLU A 173 15.07 -6.30 -17.37
N ARG A 174 16.27 -6.91 -17.40
CA ARG A 174 17.30 -6.67 -16.40
C ARG A 174 17.74 -5.19 -16.45
N GLY A 175 17.25 -4.38 -15.51
CA GLY A 175 17.47 -2.94 -15.44
C GLY A 175 16.26 -2.08 -15.85
N SER A 176 15.12 -2.66 -16.24
CA SER A 176 13.86 -1.91 -16.38
C SER A 176 13.45 -1.38 -15.02
N THR A 177 13.43 -0.06 -14.87
CA THR A 177 13.03 0.58 -13.62
C THR A 177 11.56 0.28 -13.32
N PRO A 178 11.17 -0.02 -12.07
CA PRO A 178 9.76 -0.24 -11.71
C PRO A 178 8.87 0.90 -12.21
N TRP A 179 7.70 0.55 -12.73
CA TRP A 179 6.73 1.54 -13.22
C TRP A 179 6.31 2.47 -12.08
N PHE A 180 6.12 3.75 -12.42
CA PHE A 180 5.63 4.77 -11.51
C PHE A 180 4.75 5.77 -12.29
N PRO A 181 3.75 6.39 -11.63
CA PRO A 181 2.92 7.43 -12.22
C PRO A 181 3.77 8.65 -12.66
N ARG A 182 3.53 9.17 -13.87
CA ARG A 182 4.25 10.35 -14.40
C ARG A 182 3.40 11.61 -14.41
N LYS A 183 2.07 11.48 -14.42
CA LYS A 183 1.11 12.57 -14.27
C LYS A 183 0.22 12.28 -13.07
N ILE A 184 -0.36 13.30 -12.46
CA ILE A 184 -1.28 13.11 -11.32
C ILE A 184 -2.48 12.19 -11.66
N GLY A 185 -2.99 12.23 -12.90
CA GLY A 185 -4.02 11.30 -13.39
C GLY A 185 -3.54 9.86 -13.65
N ASP A 186 -2.24 9.58 -13.61
CA ASP A 186 -1.76 8.17 -13.59
C ASP A 186 -2.02 7.50 -12.22
N LEU A 187 -2.33 8.26 -11.17
CA LEU A 187 -2.70 7.72 -9.86
C LEU A 187 -4.00 6.91 -9.89
N ASP A 188 -4.84 7.05 -10.93
CA ASP A 188 -5.97 6.15 -11.21
C ASP A 188 -5.54 4.68 -11.41
N LYS A 189 -4.24 4.43 -11.63
CA LYS A 189 -3.64 3.08 -11.72
C LYS A 189 -3.04 2.61 -10.38
N CYS A 190 -2.85 3.52 -9.42
CA CYS A 190 -2.25 3.27 -8.10
C CYS A 190 -3.32 2.90 -7.05
N ASN A 191 -4.16 1.93 -7.41
CA ASN A 191 -5.29 1.46 -6.60
C ASN A 191 -5.11 -0.03 -6.20
N HIS A 192 -3.88 -0.52 -6.02
CA HIS A 192 -3.64 -1.90 -5.59
C HIS A 192 -3.86 -2.05 -4.08
N LEU A 193 -5.10 -2.38 -3.69
CA LEU A 193 -5.50 -2.63 -2.30
C LEU A 193 -4.86 -3.91 -1.74
N ILE A 194 -4.24 -3.80 -0.56
CA ILE A 194 -3.79 -4.92 0.29
C ILE A 194 -5.00 -5.56 0.97
N THR A 195 -5.86 -4.73 1.57
CA THR A 195 -7.08 -5.12 2.27
C THR A 195 -8.22 -4.18 1.89
N LYS A 196 -9.42 -4.74 1.74
CA LYS A 196 -10.65 -4.00 1.45
C LYS A 196 -11.59 -4.16 2.64
N TYR A 197 -11.96 -3.04 3.26
CA TYR A 197 -12.79 -3.02 4.46
C TYR A 197 -14.20 -2.50 4.17
N ASP A 198 -14.33 -1.52 3.28
CA ASP A 198 -15.63 -1.05 2.78
C ASP A 198 -15.96 -1.71 1.42
N PRO A 199 -17.02 -2.53 1.30
CA PRO A 199 -17.44 -3.15 0.05
C PRO A 199 -17.98 -2.17 -1.01
N ASP A 200 -18.53 -1.03 -0.57
CA ASP A 200 -19.44 -0.16 -1.33
C ASP A 200 -18.80 1.20 -1.73
N LEU A 201 -17.67 1.58 -1.13
CA LEU A 201 -16.83 2.69 -1.62
C LEU A 201 -16.34 2.43 -3.06
N ASP A 202 -16.50 3.44 -3.93
CA ASP A 202 -16.09 3.37 -5.34
C ASP A 202 -14.57 3.22 -5.48
N GLN A 203 -14.15 2.21 -6.23
CA GLN A 203 -12.75 1.81 -6.38
C GLN A 203 -12.00 2.59 -7.45
N ASP A 204 -12.72 3.27 -8.33
CA ASP A 204 -12.20 3.90 -9.54
C ASP A 204 -12.54 5.42 -9.58
N HIS A 205 -12.75 6.08 -8.42
CA HIS A 205 -12.99 7.53 -8.35
C HIS A 205 -11.84 8.30 -9.05
N PRO A 206 -12.12 8.99 -10.18
CA PRO A 206 -11.06 9.60 -10.98
C PRO A 206 -10.53 10.87 -10.32
N VAL A 207 -9.22 11.11 -10.41
CA VAL A 207 -8.57 12.35 -9.92
C VAL A 207 -9.22 13.64 -10.46
N SER A 208 -9.94 13.58 -11.58
CA SER A 208 -10.65 14.73 -12.18
C SER A 208 -12.06 15.00 -11.62
N GLU A 209 -12.65 14.09 -10.85
CA GLU A 209 -14.03 14.23 -10.35
C GLU A 209 -14.08 14.91 -8.97
N PRO A 210 -15.19 15.62 -8.64
CA PRO A 210 -15.37 16.18 -7.32
C PRO A 210 -15.42 15.06 -6.26
N LEU A 211 -14.81 15.30 -5.11
CA LEU A 211 -14.80 14.33 -4.01
C LEU A 211 -16.23 14.08 -3.48
N PRO A 212 -16.64 12.81 -3.29
CA PRO A 212 -17.97 12.49 -2.80
C PRO A 212 -18.13 12.97 -1.35
N ARG A 213 -19.28 13.60 -1.07
CA ARG A 213 -19.71 13.91 0.30
C ARG A 213 -20.45 12.71 0.89
N VAL A 214 -20.30 12.52 2.20
CA VAL A 214 -20.87 11.40 2.96
C VAL A 214 -21.85 11.94 4.00
N ASP A 215 -23.09 11.45 3.95
CA ASP A 215 -24.15 11.74 4.92
C ASP A 215 -23.99 10.81 6.14
N TYR A 216 -23.05 11.16 7.04
CA TYR A 216 -22.80 10.40 8.26
C TYR A 216 -24.02 10.33 9.18
N THR A 217 -24.26 9.15 9.74
CA THR A 217 -25.35 8.88 10.69
C THR A 217 -25.09 9.49 12.07
N ALA A 218 -26.15 9.61 12.88
CA ALA A 218 -26.05 10.14 14.24
C ALA A 218 -25.19 9.25 15.17
N GLU A 219 -25.07 7.95 14.89
CA GLU A 219 -24.20 7.03 15.63
C GLU A 219 -22.73 7.30 15.31
N GLU A 220 -22.38 7.39 14.02
CA GLU A 220 -21.03 7.72 13.54
C GLU A 220 -20.55 9.08 14.05
N VAL A 221 -21.40 10.11 13.96
CA VAL A 221 -21.09 11.44 14.54
C VAL A 221 -20.91 11.36 16.07
N SER A 222 -21.59 10.43 16.75
CA SER A 222 -21.38 10.22 18.19
C SER A 222 -20.05 9.51 18.52
N THR A 223 -19.62 8.56 17.69
CA THR A 223 -18.30 7.93 17.81
C THR A 223 -17.19 8.95 17.55
N TRP A 224 -17.32 9.78 16.51
CA TRP A 224 -16.41 10.90 16.25
C TRP A 224 -16.34 11.86 17.45
N ARG A 225 -17.49 12.26 18.00
CA ARG A 225 -17.58 13.17 19.16
C ARG A 225 -16.76 12.69 20.35
N GLU A 226 -16.82 11.40 20.67
CA GLU A 226 -16.11 10.80 21.80
C GLU A 226 -14.59 10.81 21.58
N VAL A 227 -14.15 10.42 20.39
CA VAL A 227 -12.72 10.44 19.99
C VAL A 227 -12.19 11.87 19.96
N TYR A 228 -12.91 12.80 19.33
CA TYR A 228 -12.54 14.22 19.21
C TYR A 228 -12.36 14.86 20.59
N ARG A 229 -13.36 14.75 21.46
CA ARG A 229 -13.31 15.31 22.83
C ARG A 229 -12.10 14.80 23.61
N THR A 230 -11.88 13.49 23.56
CA THR A 230 -10.83 12.84 24.35
C THR A 230 -9.45 13.29 23.90
N LEU A 231 -9.17 13.24 22.59
CA LEU A 231 -7.89 13.65 22.04
C LEU A 231 -7.66 15.17 22.13
N ARG A 232 -8.69 15.98 21.83
CA ARG A 232 -8.62 17.46 21.89
C ARG A 232 -8.26 17.97 23.27
N SER A 233 -8.65 17.25 24.32
CA SER A 233 -8.32 17.58 25.71
C SER A 233 -6.83 17.43 26.05
N ILE A 234 -6.11 16.51 25.39
CA ILE A 234 -4.70 16.19 25.68
C ILE A 234 -3.71 16.77 24.66
N TYR A 235 -4.14 17.16 23.46
CA TYR A 235 -3.25 17.79 22.47
C TYR A 235 -2.44 18.99 23.01
N PRO A 236 -2.97 19.93 23.82
CA PRO A 236 -2.21 21.10 24.27
C PRO A 236 -0.94 20.77 25.05
N THR A 237 -0.88 19.60 25.68
CA THR A 237 0.31 19.14 26.44
C THR A 237 1.18 18.16 25.65
N HIS A 238 0.63 17.41 24.69
CA HIS A 238 1.32 16.29 24.03
C HIS A 238 1.70 16.53 22.57
N ALA A 239 0.90 17.27 21.80
CA ALA A 239 1.14 17.50 20.37
C ALA A 239 2.18 18.60 20.10
N CYS A 240 2.81 18.57 18.93
CA CYS A 240 3.72 19.63 18.48
C CYS A 240 2.96 20.93 18.15
N ARG A 241 3.68 22.06 18.13
CA ARG A 241 3.08 23.38 17.90
C ARG A 241 2.44 23.49 16.52
N GLN A 242 3.06 22.95 15.48
CA GLN A 242 2.55 22.97 14.10
C GLN A 242 1.19 22.27 14.01
N TYR A 243 1.04 21.12 14.67
CA TYR A 243 -0.24 20.41 14.78
C TYR A 243 -1.32 21.29 15.42
N LEU A 244 -1.02 21.90 16.57
CA LEU A 244 -1.95 22.74 17.33
C LEU A 244 -2.37 23.99 16.54
N GLU A 245 -1.44 24.65 15.87
CA GLU A 245 -1.68 25.82 15.02
C GLU A 245 -2.58 25.46 13.83
N ASN A 246 -2.33 24.34 13.15
CA ASN A 246 -3.13 23.91 12.00
C ASN A 246 -4.50 23.34 12.41
N LEU A 247 -4.63 22.66 13.55
CA LEU A 247 -5.93 22.18 14.04
C LEU A 247 -6.90 23.34 14.29
N VAL A 248 -6.44 24.45 14.86
CA VAL A 248 -7.26 25.66 15.05
C VAL A 248 -7.75 26.24 13.72
N GLU A 249 -6.95 26.12 12.66
CA GLU A 249 -7.32 26.59 11.32
C GLU A 249 -8.32 25.64 10.63
N LEU A 250 -8.20 24.33 10.87
CA LEU A 250 -9.17 23.32 10.43
C LEU A 250 -10.51 23.46 11.17
N GLU A 251 -10.51 23.78 12.46
CA GLU A 251 -11.69 24.15 13.26
C GLU A 251 -12.40 25.39 12.70
N ARG A 252 -11.65 26.36 12.16
CA ARG A 252 -12.20 27.59 11.55
C ARG A 252 -12.73 27.40 10.13
N HIS A 253 -12.06 26.59 9.32
CA HIS A 253 -12.25 26.59 7.86
C HIS A 253 -12.78 25.28 7.26
N CYS A 254 -12.60 24.14 7.95
CA CYS A 254 -12.92 22.81 7.41
C CYS A 254 -14.03 22.08 8.18
N GLY A 255 -14.72 22.75 9.11
CA GLY A 255 -15.83 22.15 9.87
C GLY A 255 -15.40 21.11 10.91
N TYR A 256 -14.15 21.16 11.39
CA TYR A 256 -13.71 20.36 12.53
C TYR A 256 -14.42 20.81 13.80
N GLY A 257 -15.04 19.85 14.49
CA GLY A 257 -15.71 20.09 15.75
C GLY A 257 -16.35 18.80 16.29
N GLU A 258 -16.87 18.87 17.50
CA GLU A 258 -17.39 17.71 18.22
C GLU A 258 -18.65 17.09 17.58
N ASP A 259 -19.45 17.91 16.89
CA ASP A 259 -20.78 17.52 16.37
C ASP A 259 -20.82 17.37 14.84
N SER A 260 -19.67 17.37 14.17
CA SER A 260 -19.56 17.30 12.70
C SER A 260 -18.30 16.57 12.27
N ILE A 261 -18.45 15.52 11.45
CA ILE A 261 -17.32 14.87 10.77
C ILE A 261 -16.96 15.70 9.53
N PRO A 262 -15.71 16.20 9.40
CA PRO A 262 -15.26 16.99 8.26
C PRO A 262 -15.36 16.24 6.92
N GLN A 263 -15.67 16.96 5.85
CA GLN A 263 -15.81 16.40 4.51
C GLN A 263 -14.50 16.52 3.72
N LEU A 264 -14.04 15.44 3.09
CA LEU A 264 -12.76 15.42 2.38
C LEU A 264 -12.65 16.50 1.29
N ALA A 265 -13.77 16.86 0.65
CA ALA A 265 -13.84 17.93 -0.34
C ALA A 265 -13.34 19.28 0.19
N ASP A 266 -13.77 19.66 1.39
CA ASP A 266 -13.47 20.97 1.99
C ASP A 266 -12.03 21.00 2.52
N ILE A 267 -11.58 19.90 3.13
CA ILE A 267 -10.20 19.71 3.60
C ILE A 267 -9.21 19.69 2.43
N SER A 268 -9.53 18.98 1.35
CA SER A 268 -8.68 18.87 0.16
C SER A 268 -8.50 20.24 -0.51
N ALA A 269 -9.54 21.07 -0.54
CA ALA A 269 -9.43 22.46 -1.00
C ALA A 269 -8.51 23.30 -0.10
N PHE A 270 -8.67 23.22 1.22
CA PHE A 270 -7.83 23.91 2.20
C PHE A 270 -6.35 23.50 2.12
N LEU A 271 -6.05 22.20 2.10
CA LEU A 271 -4.68 21.69 1.96
C LEU A 271 -4.04 22.15 0.65
N ARG A 272 -4.80 22.22 -0.44
CA ARG A 272 -4.29 22.64 -1.75
C ARG A 272 -3.86 24.11 -1.76
N GLU A 273 -4.57 24.97 -1.02
CA GLU A 273 -4.20 26.37 -0.85
C GLU A 273 -3.03 26.56 0.13
N ARG A 274 -2.94 25.74 1.19
CA ARG A 274 -1.91 25.85 2.25
C ARG A 274 -0.56 25.30 1.85
N THR A 275 -0.54 24.08 1.32
CA THR A 275 0.68 23.29 1.04
C THR A 275 0.66 22.62 -0.34
N GLY A 276 -0.42 22.74 -1.10
CA GLY A 276 -0.58 22.03 -2.37
C GLY A 276 -0.86 20.53 -2.20
N PHE A 277 -1.14 20.06 -0.97
CA PHE A 277 -1.66 18.72 -0.76
C PHE A 277 -3.13 18.62 -1.14
N GLN A 278 -3.56 17.45 -1.59
CA GLN A 278 -4.97 17.14 -1.82
C GLN A 278 -5.29 15.74 -1.32
N LEU A 279 -6.51 15.54 -0.82
CA LEU A 279 -6.99 14.24 -0.41
C LEU A 279 -7.61 13.49 -1.60
N ARG A 280 -7.50 12.17 -1.58
CA ARG A 280 -8.19 11.26 -2.50
C ARG A 280 -8.83 10.12 -1.71
N PRO A 281 -10.11 9.79 -1.92
CA PRO A 281 -10.79 8.72 -1.20
C PRO A 281 -10.21 7.36 -1.57
N VAL A 282 -10.06 6.48 -0.57
CA VAL A 282 -9.60 5.11 -0.78
C VAL A 282 -10.43 4.11 0.05
N ALA A 283 -10.72 2.94 -0.53
CA ALA A 283 -11.58 1.91 0.07
C ALA A 283 -10.86 0.97 1.07
N GLY A 284 -9.63 1.31 1.48
CA GLY A 284 -8.78 0.50 2.36
C GLY A 284 -7.29 0.70 2.12
N LEU A 285 -6.48 -0.17 2.72
CA LEU A 285 -5.02 -0.06 2.70
C LEU A 285 -4.46 -0.35 1.30
N LEU A 286 -3.67 0.56 0.74
CA LEU A 286 -2.96 0.37 -0.53
C LEU A 286 -1.60 -0.32 -0.35
N SER A 287 -1.04 -0.84 -1.44
CA SER A 287 0.37 -1.22 -1.46
C SER A 287 1.26 -0.03 -1.10
N ALA A 288 2.33 -0.26 -0.33
CA ALA A 288 3.27 0.79 0.07
C ALA A 288 3.81 1.57 -1.14
N ARG A 289 4.07 0.88 -2.25
CA ARG A 289 4.50 1.51 -3.51
C ARG A 289 3.47 2.51 -4.06
N ASP A 290 2.19 2.16 -4.10
CA ASP A 290 1.13 3.03 -4.62
C ASP A 290 0.84 4.22 -3.69
N PHE A 291 0.79 3.95 -2.38
CA PHE A 291 0.56 4.98 -1.36
C PHE A 291 1.70 6.01 -1.38
N LEU A 292 2.95 5.56 -1.26
CA LEU A 292 4.12 6.45 -1.31
C LEU A 292 4.24 7.16 -2.68
N SER A 293 3.90 6.50 -3.79
CA SER A 293 3.86 7.16 -5.10
C SER A 293 2.84 8.31 -5.16
N SER A 294 1.74 8.20 -4.41
CA SER A 294 0.72 9.27 -4.31
C SER A 294 1.28 10.50 -3.58
N LEU A 295 2.05 10.30 -2.50
CA LEU A 295 2.69 11.39 -1.75
C LEU A 295 3.64 12.24 -2.61
N ALA A 296 4.27 11.65 -3.64
CA ALA A 296 5.14 12.38 -4.56
C ALA A 296 4.41 13.54 -5.27
N PHE A 297 3.13 13.33 -5.59
CA PHE A 297 2.24 14.33 -6.21
C PHE A 297 1.53 15.22 -5.17
N ARG A 298 1.90 15.11 -3.89
CA ARG A 298 1.14 15.66 -2.76
C ARG A 298 -0.31 15.18 -2.70
N VAL A 299 -0.55 13.93 -3.11
CA VAL A 299 -1.86 13.28 -2.98
C VAL A 299 -1.81 12.33 -1.78
N PHE A 300 -2.63 12.62 -0.77
CA PHE A 300 -2.80 11.75 0.38
C PHE A 300 -4.06 10.89 0.17
N GLN A 301 -3.91 9.56 0.29
CA GLN A 301 -4.99 8.60 0.11
C GLN A 301 -5.67 8.40 1.46
N CYS A 302 -6.96 8.70 1.56
CA CYS A 302 -7.68 8.90 2.82
C CYS A 302 -8.95 8.05 2.84
N THR A 303 -9.19 7.30 3.91
CA THR A 303 -10.47 6.61 4.11
C THR A 303 -11.60 7.59 4.46
N GLN A 304 -12.86 7.16 4.25
CA GLN A 304 -14.05 7.93 4.62
C GLN A 304 -14.95 7.25 5.66
N TYR A 305 -14.77 5.94 5.89
CA TYR A 305 -15.51 5.20 6.89
C TYR A 305 -14.99 5.51 8.30
N ILE A 306 -15.84 5.33 9.32
CA ILE A 306 -15.47 5.50 10.72
C ILE A 306 -15.39 4.13 11.43
N ARG A 307 -14.56 4.04 12.47
CA ARG A 307 -14.47 2.88 13.38
C ARG A 307 -15.82 2.54 14.03
N HIS A 308 -16.01 1.28 14.39
CA HIS A 308 -17.24 0.79 15.00
C HIS A 308 -17.49 1.37 16.41
N SER A 309 -18.74 1.73 16.70
CA SER A 309 -19.17 2.44 17.92
C SER A 309 -18.91 1.69 19.24
N SER A 310 -18.71 0.37 19.20
CA SER A 310 -18.39 -0.44 20.38
C SER A 310 -16.96 -0.24 20.91
N THR A 311 -16.03 0.27 20.09
CA THR A 311 -14.61 0.43 20.42
C THR A 311 -14.08 1.78 19.93
N PRO A 312 -14.64 2.93 20.38
CA PRO A 312 -14.27 4.25 19.86
C PRO A 312 -12.78 4.56 20.07
N MET A 313 -12.20 4.06 21.16
CA MET A 313 -10.80 4.33 21.54
C MET A 313 -9.76 3.39 20.91
N HIS A 314 -10.17 2.44 20.06
CA HIS A 314 -9.26 1.50 19.39
C HIS A 314 -9.78 1.10 18.02
N SER A 315 -8.96 1.29 16.98
CA SER A 315 -9.20 0.77 15.64
C SER A 315 -7.95 0.01 15.17
N PRO A 316 -8.07 -1.22 14.63
CA PRO A 316 -6.99 -1.91 13.93
C PRO A 316 -6.77 -1.37 12.50
N GLU A 317 -7.58 -0.39 12.08
CA GLU A 317 -7.61 0.15 10.72
C GLU A 317 -7.55 1.69 10.74
N PRO A 318 -6.94 2.34 9.71
CA PRO A 318 -6.96 3.78 9.55
C PRO A 318 -8.36 4.23 9.08
N ASP A 319 -9.24 4.52 10.03
CA ASP A 319 -10.55 5.11 9.79
C ASP A 319 -10.47 6.64 9.67
N CYS A 320 -11.56 7.32 9.30
CA CYS A 320 -11.56 8.78 9.14
C CYS A 320 -11.13 9.54 10.41
N CYS A 321 -11.27 8.97 11.62
CA CYS A 321 -10.71 9.58 12.83
C CYS A 321 -9.17 9.63 12.78
N HIS A 322 -8.53 8.56 12.33
CA HIS A 322 -7.08 8.50 12.13
C HIS A 322 -6.61 9.49 11.05
N GLU A 323 -7.26 9.49 9.90
CA GLU A 323 -6.87 10.35 8.78
C GLU A 323 -7.02 11.84 9.13
N LEU A 324 -8.19 12.22 9.67
CA LEU A 324 -8.55 13.61 9.88
C LEU A 324 -7.91 14.22 11.13
N LEU A 325 -7.75 13.45 12.21
CA LEU A 325 -7.14 13.94 13.45
C LEU A 325 -5.64 13.65 13.53
N GLY A 326 -5.14 12.64 12.83
CA GLY A 326 -3.72 12.31 12.75
C GLY A 326 -3.00 13.10 11.65
N HIS A 327 -3.27 12.76 10.39
CA HIS A 327 -2.48 13.26 9.25
C HIS A 327 -2.77 14.69 8.84
N VAL A 328 -4.05 15.05 8.64
CA VAL A 328 -4.45 16.31 7.99
C VAL A 328 -3.83 17.56 8.64
N PRO A 329 -3.78 17.73 9.98
CA PRO A 329 -3.18 18.93 10.58
C PRO A 329 -1.69 19.06 10.31
N MET A 330 -0.96 17.95 10.16
CA MET A 330 0.46 17.99 9.79
C MET A 330 0.66 18.21 8.28
N LEU A 331 -0.21 17.69 7.41
CA LEU A 331 -0.18 17.97 5.97
C LEU A 331 -0.45 19.45 5.61
N ALA A 332 -1.04 20.22 6.54
CA ALA A 332 -1.21 21.66 6.43
C ALA A 332 0.05 22.47 6.81
N ASP A 333 1.09 21.85 7.37
CA ASP A 333 2.41 22.45 7.60
C ASP A 333 3.32 22.33 6.37
N LYS A 334 4.08 23.39 6.08
CA LYS A 334 4.90 23.48 4.85
C LYS A 334 6.17 22.65 4.90
N GLU A 335 6.78 22.47 6.06
CA GLU A 335 7.99 21.66 6.21
C GLU A 335 7.63 20.17 6.21
N PHE A 336 6.57 19.81 6.93
CA PHE A 336 6.04 18.46 6.95
C PHE A 336 5.51 18.02 5.58
N ALA A 337 4.75 18.85 4.88
CA ALA A 337 4.32 18.55 3.51
C ALA A 337 5.50 18.33 2.54
N GLN A 338 6.59 19.09 2.69
CA GLN A 338 7.82 18.84 1.92
C GLN A 338 8.48 17.52 2.31
N PHE A 339 8.53 17.19 3.60
CA PHE A 339 9.07 15.94 4.12
C PHE A 339 8.29 14.72 3.59
N SER A 340 6.95 14.71 3.72
CA SER A 340 6.10 13.63 3.19
C SER A 340 6.22 13.50 1.66
N GLN A 341 6.31 14.61 0.93
CA GLN A 341 6.56 14.57 -0.52
C GLN A 341 7.93 13.99 -0.87
N GLU A 342 8.97 14.25 -0.06
CA GLU A 342 10.31 13.71 -0.27
C GLU A 342 10.33 12.18 -0.16
N ILE A 343 9.64 11.59 0.83
CA ILE A 343 9.45 10.13 0.91
C ILE A 343 8.78 9.62 -0.38
N GLY A 344 7.76 10.34 -0.86
CA GLY A 344 7.07 9.98 -2.09
C GLY A 344 7.97 10.00 -3.33
N LEU A 345 8.76 11.07 -3.51
CA LEU A 345 9.75 11.19 -4.60
C LEU A 345 10.85 10.13 -4.49
N ALA A 346 11.26 9.79 -3.27
CA ALA A 346 12.17 8.69 -2.99
C ALA A 346 11.57 7.32 -3.36
N SER A 347 10.25 7.14 -3.36
CA SER A 347 9.60 5.89 -3.76
C SER A 347 9.53 5.67 -5.29
N LEU A 348 9.46 6.75 -6.09
CA LEU A 348 9.28 6.65 -7.55
C LEU A 348 10.47 5.91 -8.22
N GLY A 349 10.19 4.75 -8.83
CA GLY A 349 11.21 3.91 -9.47
C GLY A 349 12.19 3.22 -8.51
N ALA A 350 11.96 3.25 -7.19
CA ALA A 350 12.78 2.54 -6.22
C ALA A 350 12.56 1.02 -6.28
N SER A 351 13.53 0.22 -5.86
CA SER A 351 13.40 -1.25 -5.76
C SER A 351 12.38 -1.65 -4.68
N ASP A 352 11.87 -2.90 -4.70
CA ASP A 352 10.95 -3.35 -3.64
C ASP A 352 11.62 -3.34 -2.25
N GLU A 353 12.93 -3.64 -2.18
CA GLU A 353 13.73 -3.57 -0.95
C GLU A 353 13.83 -2.13 -0.41
N ASP A 354 13.88 -1.13 -1.29
CA ASP A 354 13.93 0.28 -0.90
C ASP A 354 12.53 0.84 -0.60
N ILE A 355 11.46 0.30 -1.20
CA ILE A 355 10.07 0.59 -0.80
C ILE A 355 9.80 0.07 0.62
N GLU A 356 10.26 -1.13 0.98
CA GLU A 356 10.16 -1.65 2.35
C GLU A 356 10.84 -0.68 3.34
N LYS A 357 12.08 -0.24 3.06
CA LYS A 357 12.82 0.75 3.88
C LYS A 357 12.11 2.11 3.97
N LEU A 358 11.59 2.63 2.86
CA LEU A 358 10.82 3.88 2.84
C LEU A 358 9.50 3.77 3.60
N SER A 359 8.87 2.59 3.61
CA SER A 359 7.70 2.30 4.44
C SER A 359 8.05 2.32 5.93
N THR A 360 9.20 1.76 6.32
CA THR A 360 9.71 1.83 7.71
C THR A 360 10.02 3.27 8.14
N LEU A 361 10.64 4.06 7.25
CA LEU A 361 10.88 5.49 7.50
C LEU A 361 9.57 6.27 7.66
N TYR A 362 8.58 5.99 6.82
CA TYR A 362 7.25 6.59 6.91
C TYR A 362 6.55 6.19 8.23
N TRP A 363 6.64 4.93 8.66
CA TRP A 363 6.12 4.45 9.94
C TRP A 363 6.70 5.21 11.13
N PHE A 364 8.03 5.26 11.25
CA PHE A 364 8.68 5.92 12.39
C PHE A 364 8.73 7.46 12.33
N THR A 365 8.12 8.07 11.30
CA THR A 365 8.00 9.53 11.20
C THR A 365 6.56 9.96 11.02
N VAL A 366 5.95 9.73 9.86
CA VAL A 366 4.58 10.19 9.57
C VAL A 366 3.53 9.50 10.45
N GLU A 367 3.72 8.23 10.82
CA GLU A 367 2.79 7.52 11.72
C GLU A 367 3.12 7.66 13.21
N PHE A 368 4.37 7.43 13.60
CA PHE A 368 4.80 7.34 15.01
C PHE A 368 5.96 8.29 15.36
N GLY A 369 6.14 9.36 14.60
CA GLY A 369 7.21 10.33 14.82
C GLY A 369 7.00 11.23 16.05
N LEU A 370 8.10 11.45 16.76
CA LEU A 370 8.22 12.43 17.84
C LEU A 370 9.20 13.54 17.42
N CYS A 371 9.02 14.75 17.94
CA CYS A 371 9.95 15.86 17.72
C CYS A 371 10.35 16.54 19.04
N LYS A 372 11.54 17.13 19.08
CA LYS A 372 11.91 18.04 20.17
C LYS A 372 11.31 19.42 19.95
N GLN A 373 10.79 20.00 21.02
CA GLN A 373 10.32 21.39 21.06
C GLN A 373 10.47 21.95 22.46
N ASP A 374 11.10 23.11 22.58
CA ASP A 374 11.27 23.86 23.84
C ASP A 374 11.88 23.04 24.99
N GLY A 375 12.78 22.10 24.65
CA GLY A 375 13.42 21.17 25.60
C GLY A 375 12.57 19.96 25.99
N SER A 376 11.36 19.82 25.45
CA SER A 376 10.44 18.69 25.66
C SER A 376 10.29 17.84 24.39
N VAL A 377 9.82 16.60 24.52
CA VAL A 377 9.41 15.76 23.39
C VAL A 377 7.90 15.95 23.15
N LYS A 378 7.50 16.02 21.87
CA LYS A 378 6.10 16.18 21.42
C LYS A 378 5.79 15.20 20.30
N ALA A 379 4.54 14.78 20.19
CA ALA A 379 4.07 13.93 19.09
C ALA A 379 3.72 14.75 17.84
N TYR A 380 4.08 14.20 16.68
CA TYR A 380 3.58 14.64 15.38
C TYR A 380 3.08 13.49 14.48
N GLY A 381 3.38 12.24 14.84
CA GLY A 381 2.91 11.06 14.12
C GLY A 381 1.39 10.88 14.21
N ALA A 382 0.76 10.51 13.09
CA ALA A 382 -0.69 10.37 12.98
C ALA A 382 -1.28 9.24 13.83
N GLY A 383 -0.61 8.09 13.92
CA GLY A 383 -0.97 6.98 14.81
C GLY A 383 -1.01 7.42 16.28
N LEU A 384 -0.05 8.23 16.71
CA LEU A 384 -0.06 8.84 18.05
C LEU A 384 -1.23 9.82 18.20
N LEU A 385 -1.34 10.79 17.30
CA LEU A 385 -2.33 11.88 17.41
C LEU A 385 -3.79 11.41 17.25
N SER A 386 -4.02 10.17 16.82
CA SER A 386 -5.35 9.54 16.72
C SER A 386 -5.61 8.42 17.74
N SER A 387 -4.63 8.12 18.61
CA SER A 387 -4.70 7.06 19.61
C SER A 387 -4.37 7.60 21.00
N TYR A 388 -5.39 7.76 21.86
CA TYR A 388 -5.20 8.26 23.23
C TYR A 388 -4.20 7.41 24.02
N GLY A 389 -4.36 6.08 23.96
CA GLY A 389 -3.52 5.16 24.73
C GLY A 389 -2.07 5.18 24.29
N GLU A 390 -1.83 5.23 22.97
CA GLU A 390 -0.47 5.24 22.43
C GLU A 390 0.21 6.61 22.57
N LEU A 391 -0.53 7.73 22.47
CA LEU A 391 -0.01 9.06 22.74
C LEU A 391 0.47 9.23 24.19
N MET A 392 -0.33 8.73 25.14
CA MET A 392 0.05 8.75 26.57
C MET A 392 1.24 7.83 26.86
N TYR A 393 1.31 6.66 26.21
CA TYR A 393 2.43 5.74 26.36
C TYR A 393 3.72 6.27 25.71
N ALA A 394 3.64 6.78 24.47
CA ALA A 394 4.77 7.31 23.71
C ALA A 394 5.46 8.51 24.37
N LEU A 395 4.75 9.24 25.23
CA LEU A 395 5.27 10.39 25.99
C LEU A 395 5.42 10.11 27.50
N SER A 396 5.45 8.82 27.88
CA SER A 396 5.83 8.35 29.22
C SER A 396 7.33 7.99 29.29
N ASP A 397 7.79 7.55 30.45
CA ASP A 397 9.17 7.08 30.67
C ASP A 397 9.38 5.59 30.29
N GLU A 398 8.36 4.91 29.74
CA GLU A 398 8.39 3.48 29.40
C GLU A 398 9.08 3.12 28.05
N PRO A 399 8.87 3.85 26.93
CA PRO A 399 9.45 3.47 25.64
C PRO A 399 10.88 3.99 25.43
N GLU A 400 11.62 3.37 24.51
CA GLU A 400 12.96 3.84 24.11
C GLU A 400 12.86 4.99 23.10
N TYR A 401 13.63 6.06 23.32
CA TYR A 401 13.79 7.16 22.36
C TYR A 401 15.14 7.09 21.65
N LYS A 402 15.10 7.08 20.32
CA LYS A 402 16.28 7.18 19.45
C LYS A 402 16.28 8.52 18.70
N PRO A 403 17.44 9.15 18.43
CA PRO A 403 17.49 10.28 17.51
C PRO A 403 17.14 9.82 16.10
N PHE A 404 16.36 10.60 15.35
CA PHE A 404 16.04 10.26 13.95
C PHE A 404 17.30 10.26 13.08
N ASP A 405 17.71 9.06 12.69
CA ASP A 405 18.72 8.76 11.67
C ASP A 405 18.09 7.80 10.63
N PRO A 406 18.01 8.16 9.33
CA PRO A 406 17.35 7.33 8.35
C PRO A 406 17.99 5.96 8.09
N GLU A 407 19.31 5.80 8.25
CA GLU A 407 19.98 4.53 7.95
C GLU A 407 19.67 3.50 9.05
N GLU A 408 19.65 3.92 10.33
CA GLU A 408 19.19 3.06 11.43
C GLU A 408 17.66 2.86 11.37
N CYS A 409 16.91 3.93 11.14
CA CYS A 409 15.45 3.90 11.14
C CYS A 409 14.87 3.01 10.04
N ALA A 410 15.41 3.05 8.82
CA ALA A 410 14.95 2.26 7.68
C ALA A 410 14.97 0.74 7.90
N ILE A 411 15.80 0.24 8.83
CA ILE A 411 15.96 -1.18 9.14
C ILE A 411 15.41 -1.58 10.51
N GLN A 412 14.86 -0.64 11.29
CA GLN A 412 14.28 -0.92 12.60
C GLN A 412 13.03 -1.79 12.46
N PRO A 413 12.96 -2.99 13.09
CA PRO A 413 11.74 -3.78 13.11
C PRO A 413 10.63 -3.09 13.91
N TYR A 414 9.39 -3.22 13.44
CA TYR A 414 8.17 -2.72 14.07
C TYR A 414 7.01 -3.72 13.94
N GLN A 415 5.89 -3.44 14.63
CA GLN A 415 4.66 -4.23 14.54
C GLN A 415 3.44 -3.38 14.91
N ASP A 416 2.27 -3.83 14.45
CA ASP A 416 1.00 -3.10 14.42
C ASP A 416 -0.02 -3.51 15.50
N GLN A 417 0.32 -4.47 16.37
CA GLN A 417 -0.64 -5.08 17.32
C GLN A 417 -0.59 -4.47 18.73
N THR A 418 0.48 -3.77 19.07
CA THR A 418 0.73 -3.16 20.39
C THR A 418 1.46 -1.84 20.20
N TYR A 419 1.55 -1.05 21.27
CA TYR A 419 2.31 0.20 21.22
C TYR A 419 3.78 0.00 20.85
N GLN A 420 4.37 0.97 20.13
CA GLN A 420 5.75 0.85 19.65
C GLN A 420 6.75 0.90 20.82
N PRO A 421 7.65 -0.09 20.99
CA PRO A 421 8.65 -0.07 22.07
C PRO A 421 9.76 0.97 21.86
N VAL A 422 9.90 1.49 20.64
CA VAL A 422 10.93 2.44 20.21
C VAL A 422 10.26 3.55 19.40
N TYR A 423 10.59 4.80 19.68
CA TYR A 423 10.19 5.97 18.88
C TYR A 423 11.42 6.75 18.41
N PHE A 424 11.36 7.28 17.18
CA PHE A 424 12.40 8.16 16.66
C PHE A 424 12.03 9.63 16.87
N VAL A 425 12.96 10.37 17.47
CA VAL A 425 12.82 11.78 17.83
C VAL A 425 13.58 12.63 16.83
N SER A 426 12.86 13.46 16.08
CA SER A 426 13.40 14.46 15.14
C SER A 426 13.82 15.73 15.89
N GLU A 427 14.98 16.32 15.58
CA GLU A 427 15.38 17.61 16.16
C GLU A 427 14.52 18.76 15.62
N SER A 428 14.22 18.73 14.32
CA SER A 428 13.24 19.59 13.64
C SER A 428 12.75 18.93 12.35
N PHE A 429 11.67 19.44 11.75
CA PHE A 429 11.23 18.97 10.43
C PHE A 429 12.22 19.33 9.31
N GLU A 430 12.96 20.44 9.44
CA GLU A 430 14.06 20.78 8.54
C GLU A 430 15.22 19.77 8.62
N ASP A 431 15.65 19.38 9.83
CA ASP A 431 16.69 18.35 10.05
C ASP A 431 16.25 16.99 9.49
N ALA A 432 15.03 16.55 9.83
CA ALA A 432 14.48 15.29 9.34
C ALA A 432 14.41 15.25 7.80
N LYS A 433 13.97 16.35 7.17
CA LYS A 433 13.94 16.51 5.69
C LYS A 433 15.33 16.52 5.07
N LEU A 434 16.32 17.15 5.71
CA LEU A 434 17.69 17.18 5.21
C LEU A 434 18.36 15.79 5.29
N LYS A 435 18.18 15.08 6.40
CA LYS A 435 18.63 13.69 6.56
C LYS A 435 17.94 12.76 5.56
N LEU A 436 16.61 12.87 5.41
CA LEU A 436 15.85 12.07 4.44
C LEU A 436 16.32 12.32 2.99
N ARG A 437 16.69 13.56 2.62
CA ARG A 437 17.28 13.86 1.31
C ARG A 437 18.64 13.20 1.11
N GLN A 438 19.50 13.23 2.12
CA GLN A 438 20.80 12.56 2.09
C GLN A 438 20.61 11.05 1.90
N TYR A 439 19.73 10.43 2.69
CA TYR A 439 19.35 9.02 2.55
C TYR A 439 18.77 8.71 1.16
N SER A 440 17.83 9.52 0.67
CA SER A 440 17.19 9.32 -0.64
C SER A 440 18.19 9.39 -1.80
N SER A 441 19.34 10.05 -1.62
CA SER A 441 20.43 10.09 -2.60
C SER A 441 21.29 8.82 -2.64
N THR A 442 21.21 7.94 -1.63
CA THR A 442 21.90 6.63 -1.60
C THR A 442 21.10 5.56 -2.35
N ILE A 443 19.77 5.74 -2.48
CA ILE A 443 18.86 4.84 -3.21
C ILE A 443 19.26 4.79 -4.69
N ARG A 444 19.63 3.59 -5.17
CA ARG A 444 20.11 3.40 -6.54
C ARG A 444 18.96 3.42 -7.54
N LYS A 445 18.85 4.51 -8.29
CA LYS A 445 17.90 4.69 -9.41
C LYS A 445 18.63 4.93 -10.73
N ALA A 446 17.98 4.59 -11.84
CA ALA A 446 18.51 4.87 -13.19
C ALA A 446 18.43 6.34 -13.59
N PHE A 447 17.68 7.16 -12.84
CA PHE A 447 17.41 8.57 -13.11
C PHE A 447 17.08 9.30 -11.80
N SER A 448 17.13 10.64 -11.83
CA SER A 448 16.49 11.49 -10.82
C SER A 448 15.11 11.94 -11.31
N VAL A 449 14.22 12.31 -10.37
CA VAL A 449 12.89 12.87 -10.67
C VAL A 449 12.76 14.27 -10.11
N ARG A 450 12.01 15.13 -10.80
CA ARG A 450 11.61 16.46 -10.32
C ARG A 450 10.10 16.60 -10.50
N TYR A 451 9.41 17.04 -9.46
CA TYR A 451 8.00 17.40 -9.56
C TYR A 451 7.86 18.80 -10.14
N ASP A 452 7.06 18.95 -11.19
CA ASP A 452 6.56 20.25 -11.64
C ASP A 452 5.15 20.50 -11.07
N PRO A 453 4.98 21.48 -10.15
CA PRO A 453 3.70 21.82 -9.58
C PRO A 453 2.76 22.56 -10.55
N PHE A 454 3.26 23.10 -11.68
CA PHE A 454 2.41 23.81 -12.64
C PHE A 454 1.65 22.87 -13.56
N THR A 455 2.30 21.77 -14.01
CA THR A 455 1.66 20.73 -14.83
C THR A 455 1.20 19.51 -14.04
N CYS A 456 1.55 19.43 -12.75
CA CYS A 456 1.34 18.25 -11.89
C CYS A 456 1.94 16.97 -12.49
N THR A 457 3.19 17.07 -12.97
CA THR A 457 3.92 15.95 -13.60
C THR A 457 5.29 15.70 -12.97
N MET A 458 5.79 14.47 -13.19
CA MET A 458 7.14 14.05 -12.82
C MET A 458 8.06 14.14 -14.04
N GLU A 459 8.94 15.14 -14.03
CA GLU A 459 10.04 15.25 -14.97
C GLU A 459 11.10 14.20 -14.63
N VAL A 460 11.42 13.34 -15.59
CA VAL A 460 12.53 12.37 -15.46
C VAL A 460 13.80 13.05 -15.97
N LEU A 461 14.81 13.12 -15.11
CA LEU A 461 16.11 13.73 -15.38
C LEU A 461 17.13 12.65 -15.73
N ASP A 462 16.95 12.07 -16.92
CA ASP A 462 17.76 11.01 -17.54
C ASP A 462 18.64 11.52 -18.70
N GLU A 463 18.36 12.72 -19.23
CA GLU A 463 19.08 13.34 -20.35
C GLU A 463 19.71 14.70 -19.99
N PRO A 464 20.93 15.02 -20.46
CA PRO A 464 21.56 16.33 -20.23
C PRO A 464 20.73 17.53 -20.70
N SER A 465 19.94 17.36 -21.77
CA SER A 465 19.00 18.34 -22.33
C SER A 465 17.93 18.76 -21.30
N LYS A 466 17.31 17.78 -20.64
CA LYS A 466 16.27 18.00 -19.61
C LYS A 466 16.86 18.69 -18.39
N ILE A 467 18.04 18.26 -17.95
CA ILE A 467 18.79 18.90 -16.85
C ILE A 467 19.13 20.35 -17.19
N GLN A 468 19.62 20.63 -18.40
CA GLN A 468 19.94 21.99 -18.84
C GLN A 468 18.70 22.90 -18.91
N SER A 469 17.54 22.36 -19.32
CA SER A 469 16.26 23.08 -19.30
C SER A 469 15.84 23.42 -17.86
N ALA A 470 15.87 22.44 -16.96
CA ALA A 470 15.52 22.60 -15.54
C ALA A 470 16.43 23.62 -14.82
N LEU A 471 17.74 23.63 -15.11
CA LEU A 471 18.71 24.61 -14.61
C LEU A 471 18.49 26.00 -15.21
N SER A 472 18.10 26.09 -16.48
CA SER A 472 17.81 27.36 -17.14
C SER A 472 16.61 28.05 -16.50
N GLN A 473 15.54 27.31 -16.20
CA GLN A 473 14.39 27.83 -15.46
C GLN A 473 14.79 28.38 -14.09
N MET A 474 15.50 27.58 -13.27
CA MET A 474 15.97 28.02 -11.95
C MET A 474 16.84 29.28 -12.00
N ARG A 475 17.63 29.46 -13.08
CA ARG A 475 18.44 30.67 -13.27
C ARG A 475 17.57 31.90 -13.54
N GLU A 476 16.47 31.77 -14.28
CA GLU A 476 15.55 32.89 -14.48
C GLU A 476 14.78 33.22 -13.18
N ASP A 477 14.38 32.21 -12.40
CA ASP A 477 13.76 32.40 -11.08
C ASP A 477 14.72 33.14 -10.11
N LEU A 478 16.00 32.75 -10.09
CA LEU A 478 17.04 33.43 -9.31
C LEU A 478 17.27 34.90 -9.75
N LYS A 479 17.16 35.22 -11.05
CA LYS A 479 17.22 36.60 -11.52
C LYS A 479 16.03 37.42 -11.04
N ILE A 480 14.82 36.85 -10.99
CA ILE A 480 13.63 37.52 -10.46
C ILE A 480 13.85 37.84 -8.98
N LEU A 481 14.34 36.89 -8.19
CA LEU A 481 14.66 37.10 -6.77
C LEU A 481 15.76 38.15 -6.56
N HIS A 482 16.83 38.11 -7.35
CA HIS A 482 17.89 39.12 -7.31
C HIS A 482 17.37 40.52 -7.68
N GLY A 483 16.52 40.63 -8.70
CA GLY A 483 15.86 41.87 -9.10
C GLY A 483 14.81 42.37 -8.09
N ALA A 484 14.24 41.48 -7.28
CA ALA A 484 13.39 41.87 -6.14
C ALA A 484 14.23 42.39 -4.97
N LEU A 485 15.35 41.72 -4.65
CA LEU A 485 16.28 42.16 -3.61
C LEU A 485 16.85 43.56 -3.92
N GLY A 486 17.22 43.82 -5.18
CA GLY A 486 17.68 45.13 -5.65
C GLY A 486 16.60 46.24 -5.70
N LYS A 487 15.36 45.96 -5.30
CA LYS A 487 14.30 46.97 -5.05
C LYS A 487 14.06 47.22 -3.56
N LEU A 488 14.63 46.38 -2.69
CA LEU A 488 14.53 46.48 -1.23
C LEU A 488 15.81 47.08 -0.61
N ALA A 489 16.91 47.07 -1.37
CA ALA A 489 18.15 47.79 -1.09
C ALA A 489 18.13 49.19 -1.75
#